data_AF-A0A9D7S882-F1
#
_entry.id   AF-A0A9D7S882-F1
#
_cell.length_a   1.000
_cell.length_b   1.000
_cell.length_c   1.000
_cell.angle_alpha   90.00
_cell.angle_beta   90.00
_cell.angle_gamma   90.00
#
_symmetry.space_group_name_H-M   'P 1'
#
loop_
_entity.id
_entity.type
_entity.pdbx_description
1 polymer ?
#
loop_
_entity_poly.entity_id
_entity_poly.type
_entity_poly.pdbx_seq_one_letter_code
_entity_poly.pdbx_strand_id
1 'polypeptide(L)'
;MLRKDVLLIYFSGHGSTYNEGGKSQFYYLTKDLQTNDLSNQNVRNNFTISTNDLSGWLTSIAAQKQVLIFDACHSGEVISSLETSARDISPSKIVALDRLKDRSGTFILTGSAADKVSFESSQYGQGLLTYTLLQGMRGLAVTNQRVDVATLFGHAKDQVPILAESINKVQIPIISYPKGGGSFDIGLVDTILNIPEVKSKPVFAKSKIQSKSFGDPKKIVAGFSNYFGQFMAQGANAELIYTEYDGYPNAYSIQGNYEVIGDELRLEFKLFKGEDPVNNEVFKVASPSAPYSDLYEKAFEKIESLIKS
;
A
#
# COMPACT_ATOMS: atom_id res chain seq x y z
N MET A 1 30.77 -11.68 -15.75
CA MET A 1 29.43 -12.30 -15.70
C MET A 1 29.24 -13.18 -16.91
N LEU A 2 28.82 -14.44 -16.71
CA LEU A 2 28.60 -15.45 -17.76
C LEU A 2 27.16 -15.36 -18.28
N ARG A 3 26.87 -15.96 -19.46
CA ARG A 3 25.52 -16.00 -20.09
C ARG A 3 24.40 -16.59 -19.21
N LYS A 4 24.72 -17.20 -18.06
CA LYS A 4 23.77 -17.82 -17.14
C LYS A 4 23.33 -16.90 -16.01
N ASP A 5 23.99 -15.76 -15.83
CA ASP A 5 23.74 -14.86 -14.72
C ASP A 5 22.39 -14.15 -14.90
N VAL A 6 21.69 -13.93 -13.79
CA VAL A 6 20.43 -13.19 -13.73
C VAL A 6 20.69 -11.89 -12.98
N LEU A 7 20.32 -10.76 -13.59
CA LEU A 7 20.23 -9.47 -12.92
C LEU A 7 18.77 -9.24 -12.52
N LEU A 8 18.51 -9.04 -11.23
CA LEU A 8 17.23 -8.57 -10.74
C LEU A 8 17.43 -7.25 -10.03
N ILE A 9 16.72 -6.22 -10.48
CA ILE A 9 16.68 -4.91 -9.84
C ILE A 9 15.27 -4.67 -9.32
N TYR A 10 15.16 -4.32 -8.04
CA TYR A 10 13.90 -4.05 -7.38
C TYR A 10 13.93 -2.63 -6.80
N PHE A 11 13.04 -1.77 -7.28
CA PHE A 11 12.85 -0.42 -6.77
C PHE A 11 11.54 -0.35 -5.99
N SER A 12 11.60 0.04 -4.72
CA SER A 12 10.43 0.39 -3.91
C SER A 12 10.54 1.85 -3.48
N GLY A 13 9.52 2.65 -3.72
CA GLY A 13 9.54 4.07 -3.36
C GLY A 13 8.63 4.92 -4.22
N HIS A 14 9.09 6.12 -4.58
CA HIS A 14 8.29 7.10 -5.31
C HIS A 14 8.78 7.26 -6.74
N GLY A 15 7.83 7.53 -7.63
CA GLY A 15 8.13 7.74 -9.04
C GLY A 15 7.17 8.73 -9.69
N SER A 16 7.70 9.51 -10.62
CA SER A 16 6.92 10.49 -11.39
C SER A 16 7.33 10.48 -12.85
N THR A 17 6.42 10.89 -13.72
CA THR A 17 6.66 11.00 -15.16
C THR A 17 6.82 12.45 -15.57
N TYR A 18 7.82 12.74 -16.38
CA TYR A 18 8.03 14.08 -16.93
C TYR A 18 8.31 14.00 -18.44
N ASN A 19 7.67 14.90 -19.19
CA ASN A 19 7.83 14.98 -20.64
C ASN A 19 9.03 15.86 -20.97
N GLU A 20 10.09 15.26 -21.48
CA GLU A 20 11.28 15.97 -21.94
C GLU A 20 11.35 15.92 -23.48
N GLY A 21 11.26 17.09 -24.13
CA GLY A 21 11.37 17.19 -25.59
C GLY A 21 10.34 16.35 -26.35
N GLY A 22 9.09 16.27 -25.85
CA GLY A 22 8.01 15.48 -26.46
C GLY A 22 8.10 13.96 -26.19
N LYS A 23 9.00 13.52 -25.31
CA LYS A 23 9.11 12.12 -24.89
C LYS A 23 8.86 12.00 -23.39
N SER A 24 7.84 11.24 -23.01
CA SER A 24 7.65 10.88 -21.60
C SER A 24 8.79 10.00 -21.10
N GLN A 25 9.29 10.33 -19.92
CA GLN A 25 10.29 9.60 -19.16
C GLN A 25 9.75 9.36 -17.76
N PHE A 26 9.99 8.16 -17.23
CA PHE A 26 9.73 7.87 -15.82
C PHE A 26 11.00 8.12 -15.01
N TYR A 27 10.84 8.74 -13.85
CA TYR A 27 11.89 9.07 -12.92
C TYR A 27 11.57 8.42 -11.58
N TYR A 28 12.47 7.55 -11.11
CA TYR A 28 12.46 7.08 -9.74
C TYR A 28 13.07 8.16 -8.84
N LEU A 29 12.38 8.52 -7.77
CA LEU A 29 12.75 9.63 -6.88
C LEU A 29 13.62 9.12 -5.74
N THR A 30 14.76 9.77 -5.52
CA THR A 30 15.67 9.43 -4.41
C THR A 30 15.25 10.12 -3.12
N LYS A 31 15.75 9.64 -1.97
CA LYS A 31 15.41 10.18 -0.64
C LYS A 31 15.82 11.65 -0.43
N ASP A 32 16.83 12.13 -1.15
CA ASP A 32 17.40 13.47 -0.96
C ASP A 32 16.64 14.55 -1.77
N LEU A 33 15.56 14.14 -2.45
CA LEU A 33 14.70 15.01 -3.21
C LEU A 33 13.95 16.00 -2.30
N GLN A 34 14.26 17.29 -2.43
CA GLN A 34 13.59 18.34 -1.64
C GLN A 34 12.34 18.90 -2.32
N THR A 35 12.18 18.68 -3.62
CA THR A 35 11.05 19.15 -4.41
C THR A 35 10.71 18.16 -5.52
N ASN A 36 9.41 17.95 -5.77
CA ASN A 36 8.92 17.12 -6.86
C ASN A 36 8.85 17.87 -8.21
N ASP A 37 9.40 19.09 -8.28
CA ASP A 37 9.45 19.87 -9.51
C ASP A 37 10.46 19.28 -10.51
N LEU A 38 10.00 18.29 -11.28
CA LEU A 38 10.76 17.69 -12.36
C LEU A 38 10.98 18.62 -13.55
N SER A 39 10.40 19.83 -13.59
CA SER A 39 10.75 20.81 -14.64
C SER A 39 12.18 21.33 -14.47
N ASN A 40 12.68 21.35 -13.23
CA ASN A 40 14.05 21.72 -12.92
C ASN A 40 15.03 20.60 -13.31
N GLN A 41 15.91 20.89 -14.27
CA GLN A 41 16.90 19.92 -14.76
C GLN A 41 17.91 19.49 -13.68
N ASN A 42 18.28 20.37 -12.75
CA ASN A 42 19.17 20.00 -11.64
C ASN A 42 18.52 18.99 -10.71
N VAL A 43 17.20 19.08 -10.53
CA VAL A 43 16.43 18.11 -9.74
C VAL A 43 16.48 16.75 -10.42
N ARG A 44 16.18 16.69 -11.73
CA ARG A 44 16.23 15.45 -12.52
C ARG A 44 17.62 14.80 -12.48
N ASN A 45 18.67 15.57 -12.72
CA ASN A 45 20.01 15.00 -12.88
C ASN A 45 20.65 14.49 -11.57
N ASN A 46 20.30 15.08 -10.43
CA ASN A 46 21.02 14.80 -9.17
C ASN A 46 20.20 13.99 -8.15
N PHE A 47 18.87 14.03 -8.22
CA PHE A 47 17.99 13.46 -7.20
C PHE A 47 17.00 12.43 -7.75
N THR A 48 17.16 12.01 -9.00
CA THR A 48 16.31 11.02 -9.64
C THR A 48 17.10 10.03 -10.48
N ILE A 49 16.50 8.88 -10.78
CA ILE A 49 17.00 7.88 -11.73
C ILE A 49 15.99 7.78 -12.87
N SER A 50 16.37 8.15 -14.08
CA SER A 50 15.46 8.11 -15.22
C SER A 50 15.43 6.75 -15.91
N THR A 51 14.37 6.48 -16.67
CA THR A 51 14.32 5.33 -17.60
C THR A 51 15.40 5.37 -18.66
N ASN A 52 15.93 6.55 -19.03
CA ASN A 52 17.07 6.66 -19.93
C ASN A 52 18.37 6.21 -19.26
N ASP A 53 18.61 6.62 -18.01
CA ASP A 53 19.79 6.20 -17.24
C ASP A 53 19.80 4.68 -17.07
N LEU A 54 18.66 4.12 -16.63
CA LEU A 54 18.46 2.68 -16.50
C LEU A 54 18.67 1.97 -17.84
N SER A 55 18.15 2.51 -18.95
CA SER A 55 18.37 1.92 -20.27
C SER A 55 19.85 1.89 -20.65
N GLY A 56 20.61 2.93 -20.31
CA GLY A 56 22.04 2.99 -20.57
C GLY A 56 22.81 1.97 -19.72
N TRP A 57 22.48 1.88 -18.43
CA TRP A 57 23.14 0.93 -17.52
C TRP A 57 22.80 -0.52 -17.89
N LEU A 58 21.53 -0.84 -18.11
CA LEU A 58 21.08 -2.21 -18.41
C LEU A 58 21.65 -2.74 -19.74
N THR A 59 21.77 -1.90 -20.76
CA THR A 59 22.38 -2.30 -22.04
C THR A 59 23.89 -2.52 -21.96
N SER A 60 24.56 -1.91 -20.98
CA SER A 60 25.99 -2.12 -20.73
C SER A 60 26.30 -3.43 -19.99
N ILE A 61 25.28 -4.06 -19.40
CA ILE A 61 25.43 -5.29 -18.61
C ILE A 61 25.36 -6.51 -19.53
N ALA A 62 26.36 -7.39 -19.44
CA ALA A 62 26.47 -8.58 -20.29
C ALA A 62 25.43 -9.69 -20.01
N ALA A 63 24.75 -9.64 -18.86
CA ALA A 63 23.72 -10.61 -18.50
C ALA A 63 22.52 -10.47 -19.44
N GLN A 64 22.10 -11.57 -20.07
CA GLN A 64 20.95 -11.58 -20.99
C GLN A 64 19.61 -11.72 -20.27
N LYS A 65 19.64 -12.19 -19.02
CA LYS A 65 18.48 -12.36 -18.16
C LYS A 65 18.42 -11.18 -17.19
N GLN A 66 17.60 -10.19 -17.52
CA GLN A 66 17.46 -8.98 -16.72
C GLN A 66 15.99 -8.82 -16.32
N VAL A 67 15.76 -8.55 -15.04
CA VAL A 67 14.44 -8.35 -14.44
C VAL A 67 14.46 -7.02 -13.70
N LEU A 68 13.44 -6.20 -13.94
CA LEU A 68 13.28 -4.89 -13.32
C LEU A 68 11.87 -4.79 -12.74
N ILE A 69 11.79 -4.52 -11.44
CA ILE A 69 10.53 -4.39 -10.72
C ILE A 69 10.44 -3.00 -10.12
N PHE A 70 9.36 -2.27 -10.40
CA PHE A 70 9.04 -0.98 -9.82
C PHE A 70 7.80 -1.08 -8.92
N ASP A 71 8.01 -1.20 -7.61
CA ASP A 71 6.98 -0.99 -6.59
C ASP A 71 6.94 0.48 -6.18
N ALA A 72 6.60 1.33 -7.14
CA ALA A 72 6.49 2.77 -6.94
C ALA A 72 5.15 3.29 -7.46
N CYS A 73 4.33 3.77 -6.54
CA CYS A 73 3.07 4.47 -6.81
C CYS A 73 3.35 5.94 -7.16
N HIS A 74 2.52 6.53 -8.02
CA HIS A 74 2.50 7.98 -8.22
C HIS A 74 2.24 8.67 -6.87
N SER A 75 3.23 9.39 -6.37
CA SER A 75 3.12 10.16 -5.13
C SER A 75 2.91 11.66 -5.37
N GLY A 76 2.29 12.08 -6.49
CA GLY A 76 2.33 13.51 -6.81
C GLY A 76 1.40 14.13 -7.85
N GLU A 77 0.57 13.40 -8.60
CA GLU A 77 -0.48 14.07 -9.39
C GLU A 77 -1.76 14.18 -8.58
N VAL A 78 -1.88 15.26 -7.80
CA VAL A 78 -3.20 15.81 -7.47
C VAL A 78 -3.79 16.30 -8.79
N ILE A 79 -4.48 15.41 -9.51
CA ILE A 79 -5.32 15.84 -10.64
C ILE A 79 -6.48 16.63 -10.02
N SER A 80 -6.32 17.95 -9.99
CA SER A 80 -7.40 18.91 -9.73
C SER A 80 -8.35 18.95 -10.93
N SER A 81 -9.12 17.88 -11.09
CA SER A 81 -10.34 17.85 -11.87
C SER A 81 -11.17 16.66 -11.38
N LEU A 82 -12.27 17.01 -10.73
CA LEU A 82 -13.43 16.15 -10.62
C LEU A 82 -13.87 15.84 -12.07
N GLU A 83 -14.29 14.60 -12.36
CA GLU A 83 -14.87 14.14 -13.65
C GLU A 83 -14.04 13.30 -14.64
N THR A 84 -12.99 12.58 -14.22
CA THR A 84 -12.45 11.50 -15.08
C THR A 84 -12.23 10.20 -14.31
N SER A 85 -12.87 9.15 -14.83
CA SER A 85 -12.91 7.79 -14.30
C SER A 85 -11.52 7.22 -14.00
N ALA A 86 -11.41 6.52 -12.87
CA ALA A 86 -10.23 5.85 -12.32
C ALA A 86 -9.69 4.66 -13.15
N ARG A 87 -9.49 4.84 -14.47
CA ARG A 87 -9.06 3.76 -15.39
C ARG A 87 -7.77 4.02 -16.15
N ASP A 88 -7.25 5.25 -16.18
CA ASP A 88 -6.08 5.53 -16.99
C ASP A 88 -4.80 5.56 -16.15
N ILE A 89 -4.12 4.42 -16.12
CA ILE A 89 -2.67 4.40 -15.89
C ILE A 89 -2.07 5.34 -16.93
N SER A 90 -1.30 6.36 -16.51
CA SER A 90 -0.72 7.37 -17.43
C SER A 90 -0.12 6.67 -18.66
N PRO A 91 -0.70 6.81 -19.87
CA PRO A 91 -0.21 6.15 -21.09
C PRO A 91 1.28 6.43 -21.34
N SER A 92 1.73 7.57 -20.84
CA SER A 92 3.09 8.05 -20.89
C SER A 92 4.09 7.15 -20.14
N LYS A 93 3.69 6.57 -18.99
CA LYS A 93 4.49 5.61 -18.21
C LYS A 93 4.66 4.29 -18.95
N ILE A 94 3.57 3.79 -19.54
CA ILE A 94 3.57 2.54 -20.33
C ILE A 94 4.55 2.68 -21.50
N VAL A 95 4.46 3.79 -22.23
CA VAL A 95 5.35 4.09 -23.36
C VAL A 95 6.82 4.18 -22.92
N ALA A 96 7.13 4.79 -21.77
CA ALA A 96 8.49 4.87 -21.27
C ALA A 96 9.07 3.49 -20.90
N LEU A 97 8.28 2.65 -20.23
CA LEU A 97 8.69 1.30 -19.83
C LEU A 97 8.83 0.35 -21.03
N ASP A 98 7.92 0.43 -22.01
CA ASP A 98 8.02 -0.36 -23.23
C ASP A 98 9.29 -0.02 -24.03
N ARG A 99 9.64 1.27 -24.09
CA ARG A 99 10.91 1.71 -24.70
C ARG A 99 12.13 1.18 -23.95
N LEU A 100 12.11 1.21 -22.61
CA LEU A 100 13.20 0.67 -21.79
C LEU A 100 13.41 -0.81 -22.08
N LYS A 101 12.32 -1.58 -22.07
CA LYS A 101 12.33 -3.00 -22.40
C LYS A 101 12.85 -3.27 -23.80
N ASP A 102 12.34 -2.58 -24.81
CA ASP A 102 12.74 -2.81 -26.21
C ASP A 102 14.22 -2.50 -26.45
N ARG A 103 14.79 -1.57 -25.67
CA ARG A 103 16.22 -1.24 -25.74
C ARG A 103 17.11 -2.21 -24.97
N SER A 104 16.65 -2.71 -23.81
CA SER A 104 17.48 -3.48 -22.87
C SER A 104 17.25 -4.99 -22.90
N GLY A 105 16.13 -5.47 -23.47
CA GLY A 105 15.74 -6.88 -23.39
C GLY A 105 15.26 -7.31 -21.98
N THR A 106 14.86 -6.36 -21.14
CA THR A 106 14.54 -6.57 -19.72
C THR A 106 13.08 -6.98 -19.50
N PHE A 107 12.83 -7.91 -18.57
CA PHE A 107 11.50 -8.24 -18.05
C PHE A 107 11.08 -7.18 -17.03
N ILE A 108 9.97 -6.49 -17.26
CA ILE A 108 9.54 -5.36 -16.41
C ILE A 108 8.20 -5.66 -15.73
N LEU A 109 8.12 -5.40 -14.42
CA LEU A 109 6.88 -5.37 -13.64
C LEU A 109 6.77 -4.04 -12.92
N THR A 110 5.61 -3.38 -12.98
CA THR A 110 5.36 -2.13 -12.23
C THR A 110 4.04 -2.21 -11.46
N GLY A 111 4.04 -1.73 -10.23
CA GLY A 111 2.84 -1.55 -9.41
C GLY A 111 2.22 -0.19 -9.75
N SER A 112 1.30 -0.13 -10.70
CA SER A 112 0.64 1.13 -11.07
C SER A 112 -0.68 1.26 -10.30
N ALA A 113 -0.78 2.26 -9.42
CA ALA A 113 -2.03 2.68 -8.78
C ALA A 113 -2.73 3.73 -9.65
N ALA A 114 -4.06 3.64 -9.77
CA ALA A 114 -4.88 4.58 -10.55
C ALA A 114 -5.52 5.68 -9.70
N ASP A 115 -5.41 5.61 -8.37
CA ASP A 115 -6.32 6.32 -7.47
C ASP A 115 -5.72 7.44 -6.62
N LYS A 116 -6.56 8.44 -6.35
CA LYS A 116 -6.24 9.78 -5.81
C LYS A 116 -6.05 9.87 -4.29
N VAL A 117 -5.97 8.75 -3.56
CA VAL A 117 -5.89 8.81 -2.09
C VAL A 117 -4.62 8.16 -1.56
N SER A 118 -3.65 9.01 -1.25
CA SER A 118 -2.45 8.73 -0.49
C SER A 118 -2.81 8.40 0.97
N PHE A 119 -3.39 7.23 1.21
CA PHE A 119 -3.33 6.66 2.55
C PHE A 119 -1.93 6.09 2.75
N GLU A 120 -1.06 6.90 3.34
CA GLU A 120 0.28 6.53 3.82
C GLU A 120 0.17 5.68 5.09
N SER A 121 -0.24 4.45 4.87
CA SER A 121 0.21 3.24 5.56
C SER A 121 -0.55 2.11 4.87
N SER A 122 0.18 1.21 4.20
CA SER A 122 -0.50 0.05 3.65
C SER A 122 -0.91 -0.84 4.81
N GLN A 123 -2.15 -1.31 4.78
CA GLN A 123 -2.66 -2.41 5.60
C GLN A 123 -1.65 -3.58 5.67
N TYR A 124 -0.80 -3.75 4.69
CA TYR A 124 0.12 -4.88 4.58
C TYR A 124 1.55 -4.57 5.07
N GLY A 125 1.84 -3.37 5.62
CA GLY A 125 3.17 -2.97 6.08
C GLY A 125 4.24 -2.83 4.97
N GLN A 126 3.92 -3.24 3.74
CA GLN A 126 4.70 -3.20 2.50
C GLN A 126 3.80 -2.76 1.34
N GLY A 127 4.35 -2.42 0.18
CA GLY A 127 3.56 -2.21 -1.04
C GLY A 127 2.79 -3.49 -1.43
N LEU A 128 1.58 -3.35 -2.00
CA LEU A 128 0.79 -4.52 -2.45
C LEU A 128 1.56 -5.40 -3.43
N LEU A 129 2.41 -4.79 -4.25
CA LEU A 129 3.27 -5.50 -5.17
C LEU A 129 4.37 -6.28 -4.43
N THR A 130 5.10 -5.65 -3.49
CA THR A 130 6.05 -6.38 -2.62
C THR A 130 5.38 -7.60 -1.98
N TYR A 131 4.21 -7.38 -1.36
CA TYR A 131 3.47 -8.41 -0.64
C TYR A 131 3.13 -9.62 -1.52
N THR A 132 2.54 -9.37 -2.69
CA THR A 132 2.13 -10.43 -3.61
C THR A 132 3.32 -11.19 -4.18
N LEU A 133 4.45 -10.52 -4.46
CA LEU A 133 5.66 -11.20 -4.89
C LEU A 133 6.21 -12.13 -3.80
N LEU A 134 6.23 -11.68 -2.55
CA LEU A 134 6.62 -12.52 -1.41
C LEU A 134 5.67 -13.71 -1.24
N GLN A 135 4.35 -13.51 -1.36
CA GLN A 135 3.39 -14.61 -1.32
C GLN A 135 3.63 -15.63 -2.44
N GLY A 136 3.86 -15.16 -3.67
CA GLY A 136 4.20 -15.99 -4.82
C GLY A 136 5.40 -16.89 -4.53
N MET A 137 6.48 -16.32 -3.99
CA MET A 137 7.71 -17.06 -3.68
C MET A 137 7.57 -18.07 -2.53
N ARG A 138 6.51 -17.99 -1.70
CA ARG A 138 6.24 -18.98 -0.64
C ARG A 138 5.62 -20.29 -1.15
N GLY A 139 5.26 -20.37 -2.43
CA GLY A 139 4.73 -21.60 -3.02
C GLY A 139 3.71 -21.37 -4.12
N LEU A 140 3.00 -20.22 -4.10
CA LEU A 140 1.92 -19.94 -5.05
C LEU A 140 2.42 -19.70 -6.48
N ALA A 141 3.69 -19.36 -6.65
CA ALA A 141 4.36 -19.20 -7.94
C ALA A 141 5.64 -20.05 -8.06
N VAL A 142 5.73 -21.17 -7.31
CA VAL A 142 6.92 -22.03 -7.26
C VAL A 142 6.61 -23.37 -7.94
N THR A 143 7.41 -23.75 -8.92
CA THR A 143 7.33 -25.07 -9.58
C THR A 143 8.65 -25.79 -9.42
N ASN A 144 8.64 -27.03 -8.94
CA ASN A 144 9.86 -27.83 -8.69
C ASN A 144 10.93 -27.08 -7.86
N GLN A 145 10.51 -26.33 -6.84
CA GLN A 145 11.38 -25.47 -6.00
C GLN A 145 12.07 -24.32 -6.76
N ARG A 146 11.57 -23.92 -7.93
CA ARG A 146 12.13 -22.82 -8.72
C ARG A 146 11.09 -21.71 -8.85
N VAL A 147 11.55 -20.47 -8.71
CA VAL A 147 10.74 -19.27 -8.96
C VAL A 147 10.97 -18.84 -10.40
N ASP A 148 9.93 -18.98 -11.23
CA ASP A 148 9.94 -18.53 -12.62
C ASP A 148 9.42 -17.09 -12.73
N VAL A 149 10.09 -16.24 -13.52
CA VAL A 149 9.74 -14.81 -13.61
C VAL A 149 8.33 -14.58 -14.14
N ALA A 150 7.90 -15.29 -15.18
CA ALA A 150 6.58 -15.09 -15.77
C ALA A 150 5.47 -15.56 -14.83
N THR A 151 5.69 -16.68 -14.13
CA THR A 151 4.76 -17.20 -13.14
C THR A 151 4.62 -16.23 -11.96
N LEU A 152 5.74 -15.72 -11.44
CA LEU A 152 5.74 -14.75 -10.33
C LEU A 152 5.06 -13.43 -10.73
N PHE A 153 5.32 -12.93 -11.93
CA PHE A 153 4.70 -11.71 -12.45
C PHE A 153 3.19 -11.91 -12.69
N GLY A 154 2.80 -13.07 -13.23
CA GLY A 154 1.39 -13.44 -13.39
C GLY A 154 0.65 -13.47 -12.06
N HIS A 155 1.23 -14.11 -11.05
CA HIS A 155 0.69 -14.12 -9.69
C HIS A 155 0.47 -12.71 -9.15
N ALA A 156 1.46 -11.82 -9.28
CA ALA A 156 1.32 -10.42 -8.86
C ALA A 156 0.20 -9.69 -9.63
N LYS A 157 0.12 -9.87 -10.95
CA LYS A 157 -0.92 -9.26 -11.80
C LYS A 157 -2.33 -9.70 -11.38
N ASP A 158 -2.51 -10.93 -10.94
CA ASP A 158 -3.81 -11.46 -10.55
C ASP A 158 -4.18 -11.07 -9.11
N GLN A 159 -3.22 -11.06 -8.18
CA GLN A 159 -3.49 -10.82 -6.75
C GLN A 159 -3.54 -9.35 -6.36
N VAL A 160 -2.71 -8.48 -6.96
CA VAL A 160 -2.66 -7.06 -6.58
C VAL A 160 -4.01 -6.36 -6.74
N PRO A 161 -4.79 -6.55 -7.85
CA PRO A 161 -6.10 -5.92 -7.98
C PRO A 161 -7.09 -6.36 -6.90
N ILE A 162 -7.12 -7.66 -6.56
CA ILE A 162 -8.00 -8.21 -5.52
C ILE A 162 -7.69 -7.58 -4.16
N LEU A 163 -6.41 -7.50 -3.82
CA LEU A 163 -5.98 -6.90 -2.56
C LEU A 163 -6.19 -5.39 -2.54
N ALA A 164 -6.02 -4.70 -3.68
CA ALA A 164 -6.31 -3.28 -3.80
C ALA A 164 -7.80 -3.01 -3.60
N GLU A 165 -8.67 -3.80 -4.22
CA GLU A 165 -10.13 -3.70 -4.08
C GLU A 165 -10.56 -3.89 -2.62
N SER A 166 -9.96 -4.86 -1.90
CA SER A 166 -10.24 -5.09 -0.47
C SER A 166 -9.99 -3.87 0.43
N ILE A 167 -9.21 -2.90 -0.07
CA ILE A 167 -8.84 -1.66 0.62
C ILE A 167 -9.38 -0.41 -0.08
N ASN A 168 -10.39 -0.56 -0.95
CA ASN A 168 -10.97 0.51 -1.79
C ASN A 168 -9.93 1.29 -2.60
N LYS A 169 -8.89 0.60 -3.11
CA LYS A 169 -7.92 1.18 -4.05
C LYS A 169 -7.98 0.45 -5.37
N VAL A 170 -7.60 1.14 -6.44
CA VAL A 170 -7.32 0.50 -7.72
C VAL A 170 -5.81 0.45 -7.94
N GLN A 171 -5.26 -0.76 -8.00
CA GLN A 171 -3.88 -1.00 -8.39
C GLN A 171 -3.83 -2.16 -9.39
N ILE A 172 -3.33 -1.87 -10.59
CA ILE A 172 -3.25 -2.84 -11.69
C ILE A 172 -1.78 -2.92 -12.11
N PRO A 173 -1.09 -4.04 -11.82
CA PRO A 173 0.28 -4.20 -12.27
C PRO A 173 0.37 -4.25 -13.79
N ILE A 174 1.41 -3.63 -14.33
CA ILE A 174 1.76 -3.75 -15.75
C ILE A 174 2.98 -4.64 -15.87
N ILE A 175 2.88 -5.62 -16.74
CA ILE A 175 3.96 -6.50 -17.13
C ILE A 175 4.38 -6.16 -18.55
N SER A 176 5.68 -6.08 -18.80
CA SER A 176 6.21 -5.95 -20.14
C SER A 176 7.38 -6.92 -20.36
N TYR A 177 7.26 -7.76 -21.40
CA TYR A 177 8.22 -8.81 -21.73
C TYR A 177 8.98 -8.50 -23.03
N PRO A 178 10.29 -8.78 -23.10
CA PRO A 178 11.05 -8.61 -24.33
C PRO A 178 10.49 -9.53 -25.43
N LYS A 179 10.44 -9.03 -26.67
CA LYS A 179 9.89 -9.80 -27.80
C LYS A 179 10.71 -11.07 -28.02
N GLY A 180 10.04 -12.23 -28.03
CA GLY A 180 10.69 -13.53 -28.21
C GLY A 180 11.52 -14.02 -27.02
N GLY A 181 11.49 -13.31 -25.88
CA GLY A 181 12.14 -13.78 -24.65
C GLY A 181 11.31 -14.86 -23.96
N GLY A 182 11.86 -16.06 -23.85
CA GLY A 182 11.29 -17.11 -23.00
C GLY A 182 11.44 -16.75 -21.52
N SER A 183 10.51 -17.24 -20.69
CA SER A 183 10.64 -17.12 -19.23
C SER A 183 11.86 -17.90 -18.72
N PHE A 184 12.31 -17.57 -17.51
CA PHE A 184 13.43 -18.21 -16.86
C PHE A 184 13.32 -18.15 -15.34
N ASP A 185 14.01 -19.10 -14.69
CA ASP A 185 14.11 -19.11 -13.23
C ASP A 185 14.98 -17.96 -12.72
N ILE A 186 14.48 -17.28 -11.68
CA ILE A 186 15.18 -16.19 -10.98
C ILE A 186 15.67 -16.61 -9.59
N GLY A 187 15.27 -17.78 -9.09
CA GLY A 187 15.66 -18.25 -7.77
C GLY A 187 15.24 -19.70 -7.48
N LEU A 188 15.81 -20.24 -6.40
CA LEU A 188 15.47 -21.54 -5.81
C LEU A 188 14.79 -21.31 -4.45
N VAL A 189 13.82 -22.16 -4.13
CA VAL A 189 13.12 -22.21 -2.85
C VAL A 189 13.52 -23.51 -2.17
N ASP A 190 14.75 -23.55 -1.65
CA ASP A 190 15.38 -24.76 -1.09
C ASP A 190 15.43 -24.81 0.45
N THR A 191 15.12 -23.69 1.12
CA THR A 191 15.15 -23.56 2.58
C THR A 191 13.90 -22.84 3.07
N ILE A 192 13.52 -23.11 4.33
CA ILE A 192 12.40 -22.48 5.04
C ILE A 192 12.65 -20.97 5.05
N LEU A 193 12.15 -20.30 4.01
CA LEU A 193 12.12 -18.87 3.90
C LEU A 193 11.28 -18.38 5.06
N ASN A 194 11.93 -17.75 6.04
CA ASN A 194 11.24 -16.95 7.05
C ASN A 194 10.79 -15.63 6.40
N ILE A 195 10.10 -15.73 5.25
CA ILE A 195 9.32 -14.62 4.70
C ILE A 195 8.30 -14.31 5.79
N PRO A 196 8.38 -13.12 6.42
CA PRO A 196 7.47 -12.77 7.49
C PRO A 196 6.05 -13.06 7.05
N GLU A 197 5.25 -13.64 7.95
CA GLU A 197 3.82 -13.73 7.68
C GLU A 197 3.31 -12.31 7.56
N VAL A 198 3.05 -11.88 6.32
CA VAL A 198 2.53 -10.56 6.09
C VAL A 198 1.05 -10.64 6.39
N LYS A 199 0.71 -10.43 7.67
CA LYS A 199 -0.67 -10.27 8.09
C LYS A 199 -1.12 -8.87 7.73
N SER A 200 -2.31 -8.76 7.15
CA SER A 200 -2.96 -7.48 7.02
C SER A 200 -3.20 -6.91 8.41
N LYS A 201 -2.68 -5.72 8.65
CA LYS A 201 -2.97 -4.93 9.83
C LYS A 201 -4.48 -4.66 9.87
N PRO A 202 -5.13 -4.84 11.02
CA PRO A 202 -6.51 -4.41 11.17
C PRO A 202 -6.62 -2.90 10.88
N VAL A 203 -7.66 -2.52 10.12
CA VAL A 203 -7.99 -1.12 9.86
C VAL A 203 -9.12 -0.73 10.79
N PHE A 204 -8.99 0.41 11.46
CA PHE A 204 -9.97 1.00 12.34
C PHE A 204 -10.50 2.28 11.71
N ALA A 205 -11.79 2.31 11.41
CA ALA A 205 -12.47 3.49 10.89
C ALA A 205 -12.98 4.37 12.04
N LYS A 206 -13.36 5.60 11.68
CA LYS A 206 -14.01 6.55 12.58
C LYS A 206 -15.15 5.91 13.38
N SER A 207 -15.14 6.13 14.68
CA SER A 207 -16.17 5.59 15.58
C SER A 207 -17.50 6.30 15.38
N LYS A 208 -18.61 5.55 15.42
CA LYS A 208 -19.99 6.05 15.29
C LYS A 208 -20.64 6.06 16.67
N ILE A 209 -20.30 7.07 17.47
CA ILE A 209 -20.73 7.21 18.86
C ILE A 209 -21.56 8.48 19.00
N GLN A 210 -22.67 8.39 19.73
CA GLN A 210 -23.52 9.54 20.04
C GLN A 210 -23.94 9.54 21.51
N SER A 211 -24.31 10.70 22.03
CA SER A 211 -24.97 10.82 23.32
C SER A 211 -26.38 10.24 23.23
N LYS A 212 -26.86 9.61 24.32
CA LYS A 212 -28.29 9.25 24.46
C LYS A 212 -29.21 10.49 24.42
N SER A 213 -28.66 11.69 24.65
CA SER A 213 -29.36 12.98 24.47
C SER A 213 -29.12 13.61 23.10
N PHE A 214 -28.71 12.82 22.10
CA PHE A 214 -28.35 13.21 20.73
C PHE A 214 -27.05 14.02 20.59
N GLY A 215 -26.40 13.87 19.43
CA GLY A 215 -25.14 14.54 19.10
C GLY A 215 -23.91 14.01 19.86
N ASP A 216 -22.79 14.73 19.81
CA ASP A 216 -21.57 14.39 20.55
C ASP A 216 -20.98 15.61 21.30
N PRO A 217 -21.71 16.17 22.30
CA PRO A 217 -21.26 17.37 23.01
C PRO A 217 -19.95 17.19 23.80
N LYS A 218 -19.62 15.96 24.21
CA LYS A 218 -18.37 15.63 24.90
C LYS A 218 -17.22 15.28 23.94
N LYS A 219 -17.45 15.34 22.63
CA LYS A 219 -16.45 15.08 21.58
C LYS A 219 -15.79 13.71 21.72
N ILE A 220 -16.55 12.70 22.10
CA ILE A 220 -16.08 11.33 22.29
C ILE A 220 -15.57 10.72 20.98
N VAL A 221 -16.23 11.03 19.85
CA VAL A 221 -15.76 10.59 18.52
C VAL A 221 -14.37 11.15 18.24
N ALA A 222 -14.16 12.45 18.46
CA ALA A 222 -12.86 13.08 18.24
C ALA A 222 -11.78 12.57 19.22
N GLY A 223 -12.16 12.22 20.45
CA GLY A 223 -11.26 11.59 21.40
C GLY A 223 -10.78 10.20 20.97
N PHE A 224 -11.69 9.36 20.44
CA PHE A 224 -11.30 8.10 19.81
C PHE A 224 -10.43 8.30 18.57
N SER A 225 -10.77 9.27 17.70
CA SER A 225 -9.94 9.63 16.55
C SER A 225 -8.50 9.96 16.97
N ASN A 226 -8.33 10.75 18.03
CA ASN A 226 -7.03 11.11 18.56
C ASN A 226 -6.30 9.92 19.18
N TYR A 227 -7.00 9.09 19.96
CA TYR A 227 -6.43 7.88 20.57
C TYR A 227 -5.94 6.91 19.50
N PHE A 228 -6.78 6.58 18.51
CA PHE A 228 -6.41 5.67 17.44
C PHE A 228 -5.36 6.25 16.49
N GLY A 229 -5.39 7.57 16.26
CA GLY A 229 -4.37 8.29 15.50
C GLY A 229 -2.96 8.16 16.08
N GLN A 230 -2.81 7.92 17.39
CA GLN A 230 -1.50 7.70 18.01
C GLN A 230 -0.85 6.38 17.58
N PHE A 231 -1.61 5.33 17.25
CA PHE A 231 -1.04 4.09 16.72
C PHE A 231 -0.34 4.31 15.37
N MET A 232 -0.87 5.22 14.55
CA MET A 232 -0.28 5.57 13.25
C MET A 232 1.08 6.25 13.39
N ALA A 233 1.35 6.93 14.50
CA ALA A 233 2.64 7.58 14.76
C ALA A 233 3.82 6.58 14.82
N GLN A 234 3.53 5.28 14.98
CA GLN A 234 4.53 4.21 14.94
C GLN A 234 4.91 3.78 13.51
N GLY A 235 4.28 4.36 12.48
CA GLY A 235 4.60 4.13 11.08
C GLY A 235 4.54 2.65 10.69
N ALA A 236 5.64 2.11 10.15
CA ALA A 236 5.73 0.72 9.73
C ALA A 236 5.47 -0.29 10.87
N ASN A 237 5.71 0.11 12.12
CA ASN A 237 5.54 -0.76 13.29
C ASN A 237 4.14 -0.66 13.93
N ALA A 238 3.26 0.21 13.41
CA ALA A 238 1.90 0.33 13.92
C ALA A 238 1.17 -1.03 13.88
N GLU A 239 0.58 -1.45 14.99
CA GLU A 239 -0.15 -2.73 15.07
C GLU A 239 -1.52 -2.69 14.37
N LEU A 240 -2.06 -1.49 14.16
CA LEU A 240 -3.31 -1.23 13.45
C LEU A 240 -3.18 0.05 12.61
N ILE A 241 -4.11 0.23 11.67
CA ILE A 241 -4.22 1.45 10.87
C ILE A 241 -5.49 2.18 11.27
N TYR A 242 -5.43 3.51 11.39
CA TYR A 242 -6.59 4.34 11.62
C TYR A 242 -6.95 5.18 10.38
N THR A 243 -8.25 5.32 10.10
CA THR A 243 -8.77 6.19 9.04
C THR A 243 -10.02 6.96 9.48
N GLU A 244 -10.11 8.22 9.07
CA GLU A 244 -11.33 9.04 9.25
C GLU A 244 -12.43 8.66 8.24
N TYR A 245 -12.10 7.88 7.20
CA TYR A 245 -13.06 7.43 6.19
C TYR A 245 -13.86 6.22 6.70
N ASP A 246 -15.19 6.35 6.70
CA ASP A 246 -16.13 5.36 7.23
C ASP A 246 -16.66 4.35 6.20
N GLY A 247 -16.29 4.50 4.92
CA GLY A 247 -16.69 3.61 3.83
C GLY A 247 -15.73 2.44 3.53
N TYR A 248 -14.81 2.12 4.45
CA TYR A 248 -13.84 1.04 4.24
C TYR A 248 -14.47 -0.35 4.53
N PRO A 249 -14.64 -1.26 3.55
CA PRO A 249 -15.57 -2.40 3.62
C PRO A 249 -15.25 -3.41 4.72
N ASN A 250 -14.00 -3.48 5.18
CA ASN A 250 -13.52 -4.42 6.18
C ASN A 250 -12.91 -3.74 7.40
N ALA A 251 -13.17 -2.44 7.59
CA ALA A 251 -12.63 -1.72 8.75
C ALA A 251 -13.45 -2.04 10.00
N TYR A 252 -12.75 -2.16 11.11
CA TYR A 252 -13.34 -2.19 12.42
C TYR A 252 -13.87 -0.81 12.79
N SER A 253 -15.01 -0.76 13.47
CA SER A 253 -15.52 0.49 14.05
C SER A 253 -16.20 0.23 15.39
N ILE A 254 -16.07 1.18 16.31
CA ILE A 254 -16.87 1.23 17.53
C ILE A 254 -18.16 1.96 17.19
N GLN A 255 -19.30 1.31 17.44
CA GLN A 255 -20.60 1.94 17.32
C GLN A 255 -21.36 1.82 18.64
N GLY A 256 -21.93 2.92 19.12
CA GLY A 256 -22.52 2.91 20.45
C GLY A 256 -23.10 4.24 20.90
N ASN A 257 -23.53 4.26 22.16
CA ASN A 257 -24.06 5.45 22.79
C ASN A 257 -23.39 5.69 24.14
N TYR A 258 -23.25 6.96 24.53
CA TYR A 258 -22.82 7.32 25.87
C TYR A 258 -23.86 8.15 26.60
N GLU A 259 -23.76 8.15 27.92
CA GLU A 259 -24.51 9.03 28.81
C GLU A 259 -23.58 9.60 29.89
N VAL A 260 -23.94 10.75 30.44
CA VAL A 260 -23.22 11.38 31.54
C VAL A 260 -24.13 11.36 32.76
N ILE A 261 -23.67 10.72 33.84
CA ILE A 261 -24.39 10.60 35.12
C ILE A 261 -23.53 11.23 36.20
N GLY A 262 -23.94 12.41 36.68
CA GLY A 262 -23.06 13.24 37.51
C GLY A 262 -21.86 13.70 36.69
N ASP A 263 -20.66 13.40 37.17
CA ASP A 263 -19.40 13.68 36.46
C ASP A 263 -18.89 12.49 35.63
N GLU A 264 -19.47 11.30 35.82
CA GLU A 264 -19.06 10.06 35.18
C GLU A 264 -19.68 9.92 33.78
N LEU A 265 -18.86 9.59 32.79
CA LEU A 265 -19.29 9.25 31.44
C LEU A 265 -19.30 7.73 31.28
N ARG A 266 -20.45 7.17 30.88
CA ARG A 266 -20.65 5.75 30.61
C ARG A 266 -20.87 5.52 29.13
N LEU A 267 -20.06 4.68 28.51
CA LEU A 267 -20.14 4.31 27.11
C LEU A 267 -20.58 2.84 26.99
N GLU A 268 -21.63 2.61 26.20
CA GLU A 268 -22.06 1.27 25.77
C GLU A 268 -21.87 1.15 24.27
N PHE A 269 -21.16 0.11 23.83
CA PHE A 269 -20.78 -0.02 22.41
C PHE A 269 -20.68 -1.46 21.94
N LYS A 270 -20.69 -1.63 20.62
CA LYS A 270 -20.35 -2.89 19.94
C LYS A 270 -19.21 -2.66 18.96
N LEU A 271 -18.49 -3.74 18.66
CA LEU A 271 -17.49 -3.78 17.60
C LEU A 271 -18.15 -4.25 16.30
N PHE A 272 -17.93 -3.51 15.23
CA PHE A 272 -18.35 -3.86 13.88
C PHE A 272 -17.14 -4.08 12.98
N LYS A 273 -17.29 -4.91 11.95
CA LYS A 273 -16.36 -5.04 10.83
C LYS A 273 -17.16 -4.81 9.54
N GLY A 274 -16.92 -3.69 8.87
CA GLY A 274 -17.84 -3.21 7.84
C GLY A 274 -19.21 -2.87 8.45
N GLU A 275 -20.27 -3.45 7.92
CA GLU A 275 -21.64 -3.27 8.43
C GLU A 275 -22.06 -4.33 9.45
N ASP A 276 -21.30 -5.42 9.57
CA ASP A 276 -21.64 -6.55 10.41
C ASP A 276 -21.04 -6.43 11.81
N PRO A 277 -21.79 -6.74 12.89
CA PRO A 277 -21.23 -6.82 14.23
C PRO A 277 -20.28 -8.02 14.32
N VAL A 278 -19.09 -7.82 14.90
CA VAL A 278 -18.08 -8.89 15.06
C VAL A 278 -18.62 -10.02 15.95
N ASN A 279 -19.41 -9.65 16.96
CA ASN A 279 -20.15 -10.57 17.81
C ASN A 279 -21.42 -9.88 18.34
N ASN A 280 -22.23 -10.61 19.11
CA ASN A 280 -23.43 -10.07 19.74
C ASN A 280 -23.18 -9.33 21.07
N GLU A 281 -21.92 -9.19 21.50
CA GLU A 281 -21.56 -8.62 22.78
C GLU A 281 -21.74 -7.10 22.80
N VAL A 282 -22.20 -6.56 23.93
CA VAL A 282 -22.25 -5.11 24.20
C VAL A 282 -21.24 -4.82 25.31
N PHE A 283 -20.21 -4.08 24.96
CA PHE A 283 -19.18 -3.64 25.88
C PHE A 283 -19.63 -2.40 26.63
N LYS A 284 -19.23 -2.31 27.90
CA LYS A 284 -19.52 -1.17 28.76
C LYS A 284 -18.24 -0.70 29.43
N VAL A 285 -17.96 0.59 29.32
CA VAL A 285 -16.82 1.24 29.98
C VAL A 285 -17.26 2.58 30.54
N ALA A 286 -16.56 3.05 31.58
CA ALA A 286 -16.86 4.32 32.20
C ALA A 286 -15.56 5.07 32.54
N SER A 287 -15.67 6.40 32.54
CA SER A 287 -14.62 7.33 32.94
C SER A 287 -15.17 8.33 33.97
N PRO A 288 -14.49 8.53 35.11
CA PRO A 288 -15.00 9.32 36.23
C PRO A 288 -15.08 10.82 35.94
N SER A 289 -14.24 11.37 35.04
CA SER A 289 -14.29 12.78 34.64
C SER A 289 -13.53 13.03 33.32
N ALA A 290 -13.72 14.23 32.73
CA ALA A 290 -12.91 14.69 31.60
C ALA A 290 -11.40 14.72 31.99
N PRO A 291 -10.45 14.51 31.05
CA PRO A 291 -10.62 14.45 29.59
C PRO A 291 -11.03 13.08 29.01
N TYR A 292 -11.46 12.12 29.84
CA TYR A 292 -11.90 10.79 29.42
C TYR A 292 -10.82 9.94 28.70
N SER A 293 -9.54 10.23 28.90
CA SER A 293 -8.45 9.50 28.26
C SER A 293 -8.47 8.00 28.57
N ASP A 294 -8.81 7.65 29.81
CA ASP A 294 -8.95 6.26 30.28
C ASP A 294 -10.16 5.55 29.66
N LEU A 295 -11.17 6.29 29.20
CA LEU A 295 -12.32 5.72 28.49
C LEU A 295 -11.87 5.01 27.20
N TYR A 296 -11.00 5.66 26.42
CA TYR A 296 -10.55 5.16 25.12
C TYR A 296 -9.66 3.93 25.26
N GLU A 297 -8.76 3.96 26.25
CA GLU A 297 -7.90 2.84 26.62
C GLU A 297 -8.73 1.63 27.05
N LYS A 298 -9.62 1.80 28.04
CA LYS A 298 -10.54 0.74 28.50
C LYS A 298 -11.40 0.18 27.38
N ALA A 299 -11.90 1.04 26.48
CA ALA A 299 -12.68 0.59 25.34
C ALA A 299 -11.85 -0.28 24.38
N PHE A 300 -10.60 0.12 24.11
CA PHE A 300 -9.70 -0.64 23.26
C PHE A 300 -9.30 -1.99 23.86
N GLU A 301 -8.98 -2.04 25.16
CA GLU A 301 -8.66 -3.30 25.87
C GLU A 301 -9.76 -4.35 25.74
N LYS A 302 -11.04 -3.93 25.69
CA LYS A 302 -12.18 -4.84 25.51
C LYS A 302 -12.23 -5.50 24.14
N ILE A 303 -11.70 -4.85 23.11
CA ILE A 303 -11.83 -5.28 21.72
C ILE A 303 -10.51 -5.72 21.08
N GLU A 304 -9.38 -5.44 21.71
CA GLU A 304 -8.04 -5.69 21.16
C GLU A 304 -7.86 -7.15 20.72
N SER A 305 -8.25 -8.11 21.56
CA SER A 305 -8.13 -9.54 21.24
C SER A 305 -9.03 -9.98 20.08
N LEU A 306 -10.14 -9.29 19.85
CA LEU A 306 -11.09 -9.57 18.75
C LEU A 306 -10.61 -9.01 17.41
N ILE A 307 -9.66 -8.07 17.46
CA ILE A 307 -9.10 -7.40 16.29
C ILE A 307 -7.79 -8.07 15.85
N LYS A 308 -7.03 -8.64 16.78
CA LYS A 308 -5.74 -9.31 16.56
C LYS A 308 -5.86 -10.80 16.18
N SER A 309 -7.06 -11.38 16.16
CA SER A 309 -7.36 -12.76 15.75
C SER A 309 -7.53 -12.91 14.24
#